data_AF-A0A9E0XN90-F1
#
_entry.id   AF-A0A9E0XN90-F1
#
_cell.length_a   1.000
_cell.length_b   1.000
_cell.length_c   1.000
_cell.angle_alpha   90.00
_cell.angle_beta   90.00
_cell.angle_gamma   90.00
#
_symmetry.space_group_name_H-M   'P 1'
#
loop_
_entity.id
_entity.type
_entity.pdbx_description
1 polymer ?
#
loop_
_entity_poly.entity_id
_entity_poly.type
_entity_poly.pdbx_seq_one_letter_code
_entity_poly.pdbx_strand_id
1 'polypeptide(L)'
;MTVLLAEQSQWIQSSIDAMRVDDPGHWPSRVCKERFNALPLAGNSIYLWALRPDGSLVCFDHEAFGWHSEVETDPVVIYAVMRQGAQKYPELRTLIPEIPSDARRCDSCDGTGIAERDGRTVSCLGCNGLGWYKEGAW
;
A
#
# COMPACT_ATOMS: atom_id res chain seq x y z
N MET A 1 12.31 -4.40 9.12
CA MET A 1 12.03 -5.12 7.85
C MET A 1 11.64 -6.54 8.22
N THR A 2 10.39 -6.92 7.97
CA THR A 2 9.94 -8.31 8.11
C THR A 2 10.50 -9.12 6.96
N VAL A 3 11.22 -10.20 7.25
CA VAL A 3 11.70 -11.12 6.22
C VAL A 3 10.50 -11.93 5.73
N LEU A 4 10.22 -11.88 4.43
CA LEU A 4 9.15 -12.67 3.83
C LEU A 4 9.48 -14.16 3.86
N LEU A 5 8.46 -14.98 4.06
CA LEU A 5 8.54 -16.41 3.78
C LEU A 5 8.64 -16.63 2.25
N ALA A 6 9.25 -17.74 1.84
CA ALA A 6 9.41 -18.08 0.43
C ALA A 6 8.06 -18.13 -0.32
N GLU A 7 7.02 -18.66 0.33
CA GLU A 7 5.66 -18.73 -0.22
C GLU A 7 5.05 -17.34 -0.47
N GLN A 8 5.32 -16.38 0.42
CA GLN A 8 4.83 -15.00 0.31
C GLN A 8 5.54 -14.29 -0.85
N SER A 9 6.87 -14.43 -0.92
CA SER A 9 7.67 -13.89 -2.02
C SER A 9 7.20 -14.44 -3.38
N GLN A 10 6.98 -15.75 -3.47
CA GLN A 10 6.52 -16.42 -4.68
C GLN A 10 5.11 -15.98 -5.08
N TRP A 11 4.20 -15.83 -4.12
CA TRP A 11 2.85 -15.34 -4.38
C TRP A 11 2.88 -13.90 -4.91
N ILE A 12 3.72 -13.02 -4.33
CA ILE A 12 3.89 -11.64 -4.81
C ILE A 12 4.41 -11.65 -6.26
N GLN A 13 5.44 -12.44 -6.56
CA GLN A 13 5.98 -12.54 -7.92
C GLN A 13 4.91 -13.04 -8.91
N SER A 14 4.16 -14.09 -8.55
CA SER A 14 3.11 -14.63 -9.40
C SER A 14 2.00 -13.60 -9.66
N SER A 15 1.67 -12.78 -8.65
CA SER A 15 0.70 -11.69 -8.80
C SER A 15 1.21 -10.58 -9.73
N ILE A 16 2.50 -10.27 -9.68
CA ILE A 16 3.15 -9.32 -10.60
C ILE A 16 3.10 -9.85 -12.04
N ASP A 17 3.44 -11.13 -12.23
CA ASP A 17 3.46 -11.79 -13.53
C ASP A 17 2.05 -11.84 -14.15
N ALA A 18 1.02 -12.00 -13.33
CA ALA A 18 -0.38 -12.02 -13.75
C ALA A 18 -0.97 -10.64 -14.08
N MET A 19 -0.28 -9.53 -13.78
CA MET A 19 -0.80 -8.19 -14.07
C MET A 19 -1.00 -7.97 -15.57
N ARG A 20 -2.19 -7.46 -15.92
CA ARG A 20 -2.55 -7.00 -17.27
C ARG A 20 -1.87 -5.66 -17.54
N VAL A 21 -1.11 -5.60 -18.63
CA VAL A 21 -0.34 -4.41 -19.04
C VAL A 21 -0.59 -4.01 -20.50
N ASP A 22 -1.47 -4.74 -21.18
CA ASP A 22 -1.80 -4.64 -22.60
C ASP A 22 -2.55 -3.35 -22.97
N ASP A 23 -3.38 -2.82 -22.07
CA ASP A 23 -4.16 -1.60 -22.28
C ASP A 23 -3.41 -0.34 -21.77
N PRO A 24 -3.34 0.76 -22.54
CA PRO A 24 -2.82 2.05 -22.09
C PRO A 24 -3.41 2.57 -20.77
N GLY A 25 -4.67 2.23 -20.45
CA GLY A 25 -5.30 2.60 -19.17
C GLY A 25 -4.65 1.95 -17.94
N HIS A 26 -3.89 0.87 -18.11
CA HIS A 26 -3.18 0.15 -17.05
C HIS A 26 -1.72 0.60 -16.89
N TRP A 27 -1.41 1.86 -17.21
CA TRP A 27 -0.05 2.38 -17.06
C TRP A 27 0.56 2.16 -15.66
N PRO A 28 -0.17 2.27 -14.51
CA PRO A 28 0.45 2.03 -13.20
C PRO A 28 0.93 0.58 -13.07
N SER A 29 0.10 -0.38 -13.47
CA SER A 29 0.45 -1.80 -13.49
C SER A 29 1.62 -2.09 -14.41
N ARG A 30 1.68 -1.43 -15.58
CA ARG A 30 2.79 -1.57 -16.52
C ARG A 30 4.11 -1.11 -15.92
N VAL A 31 4.15 0.10 -15.35
CA VAL A 31 5.37 0.64 -14.72
C VAL A 31 5.81 -0.24 -13.55
N CYS A 32 4.88 -0.61 -12.67
CA CYS A 32 5.18 -1.49 -11.54
C CYS A 32 5.75 -2.84 -11.98
N LYS A 33 5.16 -3.47 -13.01
CA LYS A 33 5.62 -4.76 -13.54
C LYS A 33 6.98 -4.64 -14.23
N GLU A 34 7.04 -3.82 -15.27
CA GLU A 34 8.16 -3.82 -16.23
C GLU A 34 9.39 -3.10 -15.68
N ARG A 35 9.20 -2.10 -14.82
CA ARG A 35 10.29 -1.26 -14.32
C ARG A 35 10.74 -1.61 -12.91
N PHE A 36 9.79 -1.93 -12.03
CA PHE A 36 10.09 -2.09 -10.60
C PHE A 36 9.98 -3.52 -10.09
N ASN A 37 9.46 -4.45 -10.90
CA ASN A 37 9.08 -5.80 -10.49
C ASN A 37 8.33 -5.77 -9.15
N ALA A 38 7.25 -4.99 -9.10
CA ALA A 38 6.50 -4.72 -7.87
C ALA A 38 4.98 -4.78 -8.11
N LEU A 39 4.23 -5.13 -7.06
CA LEU A 39 2.78 -5.21 -7.06
C LEU A 39 2.20 -3.88 -6.56
N PRO A 40 1.44 -3.10 -7.36
CA PRO A 40 0.87 -1.83 -6.92
C PRO A 40 -0.18 -2.06 -5.82
N LEU A 41 -0.01 -1.40 -4.68
CA LEU A 41 -0.85 -1.57 -3.50
C LEU A 41 -1.73 -0.34 -3.21
N ALA A 42 -1.16 0.85 -3.36
CA ALA A 42 -1.77 2.11 -2.96
C ALA A 42 -1.29 3.24 -3.86
N GLY A 43 -2.09 4.28 -3.99
CA GLY A 43 -1.70 5.49 -4.71
C GLY A 43 -2.55 6.68 -4.31
N ASN A 44 -1.99 7.87 -4.46
CA ASN A 44 -2.71 9.13 -4.42
C ASN A 44 -2.57 9.82 -5.79
N SER A 45 -2.82 11.13 -5.86
CA SER A 45 -2.73 11.89 -7.12
C SER A 45 -1.29 12.09 -7.63
N ILE A 46 -0.26 11.77 -6.84
CA ILE A 46 1.15 12.05 -7.16
C ILE A 46 2.01 10.78 -7.01
N TYR A 47 1.80 10.04 -5.93
CA TYR A 47 2.62 8.91 -5.55
C TYR A 47 1.89 7.58 -5.76
N LEU A 48 2.65 6.57 -6.17
CA LEU A 48 2.24 5.18 -6.17
C LEU A 48 3.19 4.36 -5.30
N TRP A 49 2.63 3.50 -4.46
CA TRP A 49 3.39 2.53 -3.68
C TRP A 49 3.16 1.11 -4.17
N ALA A 50 4.24 0.36 -4.28
CA ALA A 50 4.23 -1.01 -4.78
C ALA A 50 5.14 -1.92 -3.94
N LEU A 51 4.73 -3.19 -3.78
CA LEU A 51 5.44 -4.19 -2.99
C LEU A 51 6.28 -5.10 -3.88
N ARG A 52 7.56 -5.21 -3.60
CA ARG A 52 8.47 -6.14 -4.29
C ARG A 52 8.43 -7.54 -3.66
N PRO A 53 8.82 -8.58 -4.42
CA PRO A 53 8.93 -9.95 -3.91
C PRO A 53 9.91 -10.13 -2.74
N ASP A 54 10.82 -9.20 -2.51
CA ASP A 54 11.74 -9.21 -1.37
C ASP A 54 11.12 -8.61 -0.08
N GLY A 55 9.90 -8.08 -0.17
CA GLY A 55 9.19 -7.44 0.93
C GLY A 55 9.45 -5.95 1.08
N SER A 56 10.32 -5.37 0.24
CA SER A 56 10.50 -3.92 0.22
C SER A 56 9.29 -3.24 -0.44
N LEU A 57 8.81 -2.19 0.22
CA LEU A 57 7.82 -1.29 -0.36
C LEU A 57 8.57 -0.17 -1.06
N VAL A 58 8.22 0.10 -2.31
CA VAL A 58 8.77 1.23 -3.06
C VAL A 58 7.71 2.28 -3.31
N CYS A 59 8.09 3.54 -3.18
CA CYS A 59 7.30 4.70 -3.56
C CYS A 59 7.92 5.32 -4.81
N PHE A 60 7.10 5.73 -5.76
CA PHE A 60 7.54 6.60 -6.84
C PHE A 60 6.52 7.68 -7.15
N ASP A 61 7.04 8.85 -7.49
CA ASP A 61 6.26 9.95 -8.06
C ASP A 61 5.95 9.61 -9.52
N HIS A 62 4.67 9.50 -9.85
CA HIS A 62 4.23 9.18 -11.20
C HIS A 62 4.06 10.40 -12.10
N GLU A 63 4.09 11.61 -11.53
CA GLU A 63 4.13 12.88 -12.25
C GLU A 63 5.58 13.28 -12.59
N ALA A 64 6.55 12.78 -11.83
CA ALA A 64 7.97 13.04 -12.06
C ALA A 64 8.51 12.37 -13.33
N PHE A 65 9.34 13.11 -14.08
CA PHE A 65 10.03 12.58 -15.24
C PHE A 65 10.94 11.42 -14.85
N GLY A 66 10.74 10.30 -15.56
CA GLY A 66 11.61 9.15 -15.46
C GLY A 66 11.33 8.23 -14.27
N TRP A 67 10.22 8.38 -13.53
CA TRP A 67 9.72 7.43 -12.52
C TRP A 67 10.85 6.79 -11.70
N HIS A 68 11.50 7.58 -10.85
CA HIS A 68 12.49 7.06 -9.91
C HIS A 68 11.75 6.53 -8.68
N SER A 69 12.10 5.31 -8.25
CA SER A 69 11.53 4.71 -7.05
C SER A 69 12.52 4.76 -5.90
N GLU A 70 12.02 5.08 -4.72
CA GLU A 70 12.76 4.97 -3.46
C GLU A 70 12.11 3.88 -2.59
N VAL A 71 12.91 3.26 -1.73
CA VAL A 71 12.37 2.34 -0.72
C VAL A 71 11.66 3.18 0.33
N GLU A 72 10.38 2.89 0.56
CA GLU A 72 9.61 3.52 1.62
C GLU A 72 10.11 3.03 2.98
N THR A 73 10.38 3.98 3.87
CA THR A 73 10.94 3.71 5.20
C THR A 73 10.10 4.28 6.32
N ASP A 74 9.13 5.15 6.03
CA ASP A 74 8.21 5.67 7.03
C ASP A 74 7.27 4.54 7.51
N PRO A 75 7.35 4.11 8.77
CA PRO A 75 6.52 3.01 9.28
C PRO A 75 5.02 3.31 9.24
N VAL A 76 4.62 4.58 9.33
CA VAL A 76 3.23 5.01 9.20
C VAL A 76 2.73 4.76 7.78
N VAL A 77 3.52 5.17 6.79
CA VAL A 77 3.20 4.99 5.37
C VAL A 77 3.24 3.51 4.98
N ILE A 78 4.25 2.75 5.41
CA ILE A 78 4.32 1.30 5.16
C ILE A 78 3.07 0.60 5.70
N TYR A 79 2.67 0.90 6.94
CA TYR A 79 1.45 0.34 7.51
C TYR A 79 0.22 0.70 6.67
N ALA A 80 0.08 1.99 6.32
CA ALA A 80 -1.04 2.50 5.51
C ALA A 80 -1.21 1.74 4.20
N VAL A 81 -0.11 1.64 3.46
CA VAL A 81 -0.05 1.04 2.14
C VAL A 81 -0.30 -0.45 2.22
N MET A 82 0.31 -1.15 3.19
CA MET A 82 0.09 -2.59 3.37
C MET A 82 -1.36 -2.87 3.74
N ARG A 83 -1.96 -2.05 4.61
CA ARG A 83 -3.38 -2.16 4.98
C ARG A 83 -4.30 -1.94 3.78
N GLN A 84 -4.06 -0.90 2.98
CA GLN A 84 -4.85 -0.62 1.79
C GLN A 84 -4.66 -1.70 0.72
N GLY A 85 -3.41 -2.13 0.48
CA GLY A 85 -3.08 -3.24 -0.41
C GLY A 85 -3.79 -4.53 0.00
N ALA A 86 -3.89 -4.81 1.30
CA ALA A 86 -4.59 -5.98 1.84
C ALA A 86 -6.12 -5.94 1.68
N GLN A 87 -6.72 -4.79 1.33
CA GLN A 87 -8.12 -4.72 0.91
C GLN A 87 -8.29 -5.30 -0.49
N LYS A 88 -7.33 -5.04 -1.39
CA LYS A 88 -7.31 -5.57 -2.76
C LYS A 88 -6.78 -7.00 -2.83
N TYR A 89 -5.79 -7.32 -1.99
CA TYR A 89 -5.10 -8.60 -1.95
C TYR A 89 -5.12 -9.18 -0.53
N PRO A 90 -6.17 -9.92 -0.14
CA PRO A 90 -6.34 -10.42 1.23
C PRO A 90 -5.17 -11.25 1.76
N GLU A 91 -4.38 -11.88 0.89
CA GLU A 91 -3.18 -12.65 1.21
C GLU A 91 -2.08 -11.79 1.87
N LEU A 92 -2.08 -10.48 1.62
CA LEU A 92 -1.14 -9.54 2.23
C LEU A 92 -1.44 -9.23 3.70
N ARG A 93 -2.58 -9.69 4.25
CA ARG A 93 -2.96 -9.41 5.65
C ARG A 93 -1.92 -9.88 6.66
N THR A 94 -1.25 -10.99 6.39
CA THR A 94 -0.18 -11.52 7.26
C THR A 94 1.10 -10.70 7.21
N LEU A 95 1.22 -9.78 6.26
CA LEU A 95 2.38 -8.91 6.05
C LEU A 95 2.16 -7.50 6.59
N ILE A 96 0.96 -7.17 7.06
CA ILE A 96 0.67 -5.87 7.66
C ILE A 96 1.54 -5.75 8.92
N PRO A 97 2.40 -4.72 9.02
CA PRO A 97 3.18 -4.50 10.23
C PRO A 97 2.28 -4.34 11.46
N GLU A 98 2.81 -4.64 12.63
CA GLU A 98 2.10 -4.30 13.88
C GLU A 98 1.87 -2.78 13.95
N ILE A 99 0.72 -2.41 14.50
CA ILE A 99 0.39 -1.00 14.77
C ILE A 99 1.45 -0.47 15.74
N PRO A 100 2.06 0.71 15.49
CA PRO A 100 3.00 1.30 16.44
C PRO A 100 2.42 1.38 17.85
N SER A 101 3.20 1.06 18.88
CA SER A 101 2.70 0.99 20.26
C SER A 101 2.22 2.32 20.83
N ASP A 102 2.66 3.43 20.24
CA ASP A 102 2.26 4.80 20.55
C ASP A 102 1.12 5.32 19.67
N ALA A 103 0.59 4.50 18.75
CA ALA A 103 -0.55 4.88 17.92
C ALA A 103 -1.87 4.76 18.72
N ARG A 104 -2.72 5.78 18.57
CA ARG A 104 -4.07 5.78 19.12
C ARG A 104 -5.06 5.29 18.07
N ARG A 105 -5.94 4.36 18.45
CA ARG A 105 -7.04 3.90 17.61
C ARG A 105 -7.91 5.10 17.22
N CYS A 106 -8.35 5.15 15.97
CA CYS A 106 -9.21 6.22 15.48
C CYS A 106 -10.65 6.00 15.93
N ASP A 107 -11.15 6.91 16.78
CA ASP A 107 -12.52 6.86 17.30
C ASP A 107 -13.58 7.00 16.20
N SER A 108 -13.29 7.76 15.12
CA SER A 108 -14.26 8.00 14.04
C SER A 108 -14.59 6.77 13.20
N CYS A 109 -13.69 5.78 13.15
CA CYS A 109 -13.87 4.56 12.37
C CYS A 109 -13.69 3.29 13.20
N ASP A 110 -13.58 3.42 14.52
CA ASP A 110 -13.30 2.32 15.45
C ASP A 110 -12.14 1.43 14.96
N GLY A 111 -11.01 2.02 14.56
CA GLY A 111 -9.85 1.24 14.11
C GLY A 111 -9.93 0.63 12.72
N THR A 112 -11.07 0.71 12.02
CA THR A 112 -11.28 0.04 10.73
C THR A 112 -10.64 0.76 9.55
N GLY A 113 -10.34 2.05 9.70
CA GLY A 113 -9.81 2.90 8.62
C GLY A 113 -10.84 3.21 7.53
N ILE A 114 -12.06 2.69 7.62
CA ILE A 114 -13.12 2.89 6.64
C ILE A 114 -14.32 3.58 7.31
N ALA A 115 -15.06 4.33 6.53
CA ALA A 115 -16.30 4.98 6.94
C ALA A 115 -17.35 4.81 5.85
N GLU A 116 -18.62 4.69 6.25
CA GLU A 116 -19.74 4.73 5.31
C GLU A 116 -20.16 6.19 5.09
N ARG A 117 -20.19 6.62 3.82
CA ARG A 117 -20.69 7.95 3.41
C ARG A 117 -21.52 7.81 2.15
N ASP A 118 -22.75 8.33 2.19
CA ASP A 118 -23.70 8.30 1.08
C ASP A 118 -23.88 6.90 0.46
N GLY A 119 -23.93 5.87 1.31
CA GLY A 119 -24.07 4.46 0.91
C GLY A 119 -22.82 3.85 0.26
N ARG A 120 -21.65 4.49 0.42
CA ARG A 120 -20.36 4.01 -0.09
C ARG A 120 -19.36 3.87 1.04
N THR A 121 -18.63 2.76 1.01
CA THR A 121 -17.42 2.58 1.83
C THR A 121 -16.30 3.46 1.29
N VAL A 122 -15.85 4.40 2.12
CA VAL A 122 -14.75 5.32 1.81
C VAL A 122 -13.67 5.24 2.89
N SER A 123 -12.47 5.75 2.60
CA SER A 123 -11.44 5.91 3.63
C SER A 123 -11.92 6.88 4.72
N CYS A 124 -11.69 6.54 5.98
CA CYS A 124 -12.02 7.42 7.10
C CYS A 124 -11.14 8.69 7.04
N LEU A 125 -11.77 9.86 6.95
CA LEU A 125 -11.07 11.15 6.90
C LEU A 125 -10.32 11.48 8.21
N GLY A 126 -10.82 11.03 9.36
CA GLY A 126 -10.21 11.33 10.66
C GLY A 126 -8.86 10.66 10.88
N CYS A 127 -8.57 9.58 10.14
CA CYS A 127 -7.29 8.87 10.21
C CYS A 127 -6.69 8.63 8.82
N ASN A 128 -7.20 9.29 7.77
CA ASN A 128 -6.79 9.09 6.38
C ASN A 128 -6.72 7.61 5.94
N GLY A 129 -7.66 6.78 6.39
CA GLY A 129 -7.67 5.36 6.05
C GLY A 129 -6.86 4.44 6.97
N LEU A 130 -6.07 4.98 7.90
CA LEU A 130 -5.12 4.20 8.71
C LEU A 130 -5.78 3.39 9.82
N GLY A 131 -6.95 3.82 10.30
CA GLY A 131 -7.60 3.29 11.49
C GLY A 131 -6.96 3.76 12.81
N TRP A 132 -5.89 4.55 12.77
CA TRP A 132 -5.22 5.09 13.95
C TRP A 132 -4.52 6.39 13.59
N TYR A 133 -4.04 7.11 14.60
CA TYR A 133 -3.21 8.30 14.44
C TYR A 133 -2.14 8.34 15.54
N LYS A 134 -1.02 9.02 15.27
CA LYS A 134 -0.04 9.39 16.31
C LYS A 134 -0.30 10.82 16.75
N GLU A 135 -0.20 11.10 18.05
CA GLU A 135 -0.19 12.48 18.53
C GLU A 135 1.03 13.22 17.97
N GLY A 136 0.83 14.44 17.45
CA GLY A 136 1.90 15.27 16.89
C GLY A 136 2.20 15.04 15.40
N ALA A 137 1.48 14.14 14.72
CA ALA A 137 1.53 13.99 13.26
C ALA A 137 0.41 14.83 12.61
N TRP A 138 0.66 16.13 12.42
CA TRP A 138 -0.14 17.02 11.57
C TRP A 138 0.79 17.89 10.74
#